data_AF-A0A953L667-F1
#
_entry.id   AF-A0A953L667-F1
#
_cell.length_a   1.000
_cell.length_b   1.000
_cell.length_c   1.000
_cell.angle_alpha   90.00
_cell.angle_beta   90.00
_cell.angle_gamma   90.00
#
_symmetry.space_group_name_H-M   'P 1'
#
loop_
_entity.id
_entity.type
_entity.pdbx_description
1 polymer ?
#
loop_
_entity_poly.entity_id
_entity_poly.type
_entity_poly.pdbx_seq_one_letter_code
_entity_poly.pdbx_strand_id
1 'polypeptide(L)'
;MQYADIVIAVLGAFALAWAADQLTGRRGLFATSLVSGVAAVAGWFLAIRVFAVSTMDGWTWVGWSLAASIIALAAFFLFRNKR
;
A
#
# COMPACT_ATOMS: atom_id res chain seq x y z
N MET A 1 -12.16 -11.14 -11.64
CA MET A 1 -12.91 -11.59 -10.44
C MET A 1 -12.70 -10.52 -9.38
N GLN A 2 -13.44 -9.41 -9.49
CA GLN A 2 -13.21 -8.17 -8.73
C GLN A 2 -12.99 -8.36 -7.21
N TYR A 3 -13.72 -9.26 -6.57
CA TYR A 3 -13.55 -9.54 -5.13
C TYR A 3 -12.19 -10.15 -4.77
N ALA A 4 -11.63 -10.99 -5.65
CA ALA A 4 -10.30 -11.56 -5.44
C ALA A 4 -9.22 -10.48 -5.52
N ASP A 5 -9.35 -9.55 -6.47
CA ASP A 5 -8.41 -8.44 -6.65
C ASP A 5 -8.40 -7.50 -5.43
N ILE A 6 -9.56 -7.28 -4.81
CA ILE A 6 -9.69 -6.54 -3.54
C ILE A 6 -8.99 -7.27 -2.40
N VAL A 7 -9.21 -8.57 -2.25
CA VAL A 7 -8.54 -9.37 -1.21
C VAL A 7 -7.02 -9.33 -1.41
N ILE A 8 -6.54 -9.44 -2.65
CA ILE A 8 -5.11 -9.36 -2.98
C ILE A 8 -4.53 -7.98 -2.66
N ALA A 9 -5.26 -6.90 -2.94
CA ALA A 9 -4.79 -5.54 -2.61
C ALA A 9 -4.66 -5.34 -1.09
N VAL A 10 -5.64 -5.81 -0.31
CA VAL A 10 -5.62 -5.72 1.16
C VAL A 10 -4.51 -6.59 1.74
N LEU A 11 -4.42 -7.85 1.31
CA LEU A 11 -3.36 -8.78 1.76
C LEU A 11 -1.98 -8.29 1.34
N GLY A 12 -1.84 -7.73 0.14
CA GLY A 12 -0.59 -7.17 -0.37
C GLY A 12 -0.16 -5.94 0.42
N ALA A 13 -1.07 -5.01 0.72
CA ALA A 13 -0.77 -3.86 1.58
C ALA A 13 -0.35 -4.29 3.00
N PHE A 14 -1.01 -5.31 3.56
CA PHE A 14 -0.64 -5.87 4.85
C PHE A 14 0.72 -6.59 4.80
N ALA A 15 0.97 -7.39 3.76
CA ALA A 15 2.23 -8.08 3.55
C ALA A 15 3.40 -7.08 3.40
N LEU A 16 3.20 -5.96 2.71
CA LEU A 16 4.19 -4.88 2.61
C LEU A 16 4.45 -4.23 3.96
N ALA A 17 3.42 -3.98 4.76
CA ALA A 17 3.57 -3.44 6.11
C ALA A 17 4.33 -4.40 7.03
N TRP A 18 4.04 -5.70 6.92
CA TRP A 18 4.73 -6.75 7.68
C TRP A 18 6.20 -6.87 7.24
N ALA A 19 6.48 -6.93 5.95
CA ALA A 19 7.83 -6.95 5.42
C ALA A 19 8.64 -5.71 5.86
N ALA A 20 8.04 -4.53 5.78
CA ALA A 20 8.62 -3.28 6.25
C ALA A 20 8.98 -3.30 7.74
N ASP A 21 8.11 -3.86 8.58
CA ASP A 21 8.37 -3.99 10.02
C ASP A 21 9.51 -4.97 10.31
N GLN A 22 9.51 -6.13 9.63
CA GLN A 22 10.58 -7.13 9.75
C GLN A 22 11.94 -6.56 9.33
N LEU A 23 11.98 -5.79 8.24
CA LEU A 23 13.22 -5.16 7.74
C LEU A 23 13.76 -4.08 8.68
N THR A 24 12.90 -3.42 9.47
CA THR A 24 13.34 -2.37 10.39
C THR A 24 13.54 -2.85 11.84
N GLY A 25 13.09 -4.05 12.20
CA GLY A 25 13.38 -4.70 13.48
C GLY A 25 12.78 -4.03 14.72
N ARG A 26 11.99 -2.96 14.56
CA ARG A 26 11.47 -2.11 15.66
C ARG A 26 10.09 -2.52 16.19
N ARG A 27 9.50 -3.63 15.71
CA ARG A 27 8.21 -4.22 16.17
C ARG A 27 7.04 -3.22 16.22
N GLY A 28 6.93 -2.37 15.21
CA GLY A 28 5.93 -1.31 15.06
C GLY A 28 4.86 -1.62 13.99
N LEU A 29 4.37 -2.86 13.91
CA LEU A 29 3.41 -3.32 12.90
C LEU A 29 2.17 -2.43 12.75
N PHE A 30 1.70 -1.83 13.84
CA PHE A 30 0.52 -0.96 13.79
C PHE A 30 0.78 0.32 13.00
N ALA A 31 1.96 0.92 13.15
CA ALA A 31 2.31 2.13 12.43
C ALA A 31 2.55 1.84 10.94
N THR A 32 3.24 0.74 10.63
CA THR A 32 3.50 0.36 9.23
C THR A 32 2.23 -0.09 8.51
N SER A 33 1.31 -0.78 9.19
CA SER A 33 0.03 -1.20 8.61
C SER A 33 -0.89 -0.02 8.35
N LEU A 34 -0.94 0.98 9.24
CA LEU A 34 -1.71 2.20 9.04
C LEU A 34 -1.18 2.99 7.83
N VAL A 35 0.14 3.19 7.74
CA VAL A 35 0.78 3.90 6.61
C VAL A 35 0.51 3.17 5.30
N SER A 36 0.74 1.85 5.27
CA SER A 36 0.51 1.02 4.08
C SER A 36 -0.96 1.00 3.66
N GLY A 37 -1.89 0.82 4.61
CA GLY A 37 -3.32 0.78 4.33
C GLY A 37 -3.86 2.08 3.77
N VAL A 38 -3.52 3.22 4.38
CA VAL A 38 -3.93 4.55 3.88
C VAL A 38 -3.34 4.83 2.50
N ALA A 39 -2.07 4.47 2.30
CA ALA A 39 -1.40 4.63 1.02
C ALA A 39 -1.99 3.71 -0.08
N ALA A 40 -2.42 2.50 0.26
CA ALA A 40 -3.13 1.62 -0.67
C ALA A 40 -4.44 2.23 -1.14
N VAL A 41 -5.23 2.83 -0.23
CA VAL A 41 -6.46 3.56 -0.60
C VAL A 41 -6.16 4.77 -1.48
N ALA A 42 -5.08 5.50 -1.19
CA ALA A 42 -4.64 6.62 -2.01
C ALA A 42 -4.23 6.16 -3.43
N GLY A 43 -3.50 5.05 -3.54
CA GLY A 43 -3.10 4.46 -4.83
C GLY A 43 -4.28 3.95 -5.65
N TRP A 44 -5.27 3.35 -4.99
CA TRP A 44 -6.55 2.99 -5.62
C TRP A 44 -7.27 4.22 -6.18
N PHE A 45 -7.40 5.28 -5.38
CA PHE A 45 -8.06 6.52 -5.80
C PHE A 45 -7.34 7.14 -7.01
N LEU A 46 -6.01 7.20 -6.98
CA LEU A 46 -5.19 7.68 -8.09
C LEU A 46 -5.46 6.87 -9.37
N ALA A 47 -5.42 5.54 -9.28
CA ALA A 47 -5.62 4.68 -10.45
C ALA A 47 -6.99 4.88 -11.11
N ILE A 48 -8.06 4.91 -10.31
CA ILE A 48 -9.42 4.95 -10.84
C ILE A 48 -9.82 6.37 -11.23
N ARG A 49 -9.52 7.35 -10.39
CA ARG A 49 -10.06 8.71 -10.53
C ARG A 49 -9.13 9.63 -11.30
N VAL A 50 -7.82 9.41 -11.26
CA VAL A 50 -6.85 10.28 -11.94
C VAL A 50 -6.39 9.68 -13.26
N PHE A 51 -6.07 8.38 -13.28
CA PHE A 51 -5.65 7.70 -14.52
C PHE A 51 -6.80 7.13 -15.35
N ALA A 52 -8.04 7.34 -14.91
CA ALA A 52 -9.25 6.90 -15.60
C ALA A 52 -9.24 5.40 -15.95
N VAL A 53 -8.64 4.56 -15.09
CA VAL A 53 -8.79 3.11 -15.20
C VAL A 53 -10.28 2.82 -14.97
N SER A 54 -10.97 2.48 -16.06
CA SER A 54 -12.44 2.56 -16.18
C SER A 54 -13.21 1.60 -15.27
N THR A 55 -12.54 0.61 -14.67
CA THR A 55 -13.17 -0.40 -13.82
C THR A 55 -12.25 -0.84 -12.67
N MET A 56 -12.84 -1.28 -11.55
CA MET A 56 -12.15 -2.01 -10.47
C MET A 56 -11.83 -3.46 -10.88
N ASP A 57 -11.57 -3.70 -12.16
CA ASP A 57 -11.30 -5.03 -12.69
C ASP A 57 -9.87 -5.08 -13.24
N GLY A 58 -9.15 -6.14 -12.86
CA GLY A 58 -7.78 -6.36 -13.31
C GLY A 58 -6.70 -5.75 -12.41
N TRP A 59 -5.45 -6.04 -12.77
CA TRP A 59 -4.29 -5.85 -11.91
C TRP A 59 -3.75 -4.41 -11.85
N THR A 60 -4.17 -3.54 -12.77
CA THR A 60 -3.61 -2.20 -12.89
C THR A 60 -3.85 -1.36 -11.64
N TRP A 61 -5.07 -1.34 -11.10
CA TRP A 61 -5.38 -0.57 -9.88
C TRP A 61 -4.76 -1.21 -8.63
N VAL A 62 -4.64 -2.54 -8.60
CA VAL A 62 -3.94 -3.28 -7.53
C VAL A 62 -2.46 -2.89 -7.50
N GLY A 63 -1.80 -2.86 -8.66
CA GLY A 63 -0.41 -2.43 -8.80
C GLY A 63 -0.17 -1.01 -8.29
N TRP A 64 -1.05 -0.07 -8.61
CA TRP A 64 -0.97 1.31 -8.11
C TRP A 64 -1.18 1.42 -6.59
N SER A 65 -2.09 0.60 -6.03
CA SER A 65 -2.30 0.55 -4.57
C SER A 65 -1.04 0.07 -3.85
N LEU A 66 -0.39 -0.98 -4.37
CA LEU A 66 0.86 -1.49 -3.81
C LEU A 66 2.03 -0.52 -4.01
N ALA A 67 2.15 0.11 -5.19
CA ALA A 67 3.19 1.10 -5.47
C ALA A 67 3.11 2.30 -4.52
N ALA A 68 1.90 2.84 -4.31
CA ALA A 68 1.68 3.93 -3.35
C ALA A 68 2.07 3.50 -1.93
N SER A 69 1.73 2.28 -1.52
CA SER A 69 2.11 1.72 -0.22
C SER A 69 3.63 1.63 -0.03
N ILE A 70 4.36 1.15 -1.05
CA ILE A 70 5.83 1.07 -1.04
C ILE A 70 6.44 2.47 -0.88
N ILE A 71 5.97 3.45 -1.66
CA ILE A 71 6.47 4.82 -1.63
C ILE A 71 6.22 5.45 -0.25
N ALA A 72 5.02 5.27 0.31
CA ALA A 72 4.67 5.81 1.62
C ALA A 72 5.49 5.18 2.76
N LEU A 73 5.71 3.86 2.72
CA LEU A 73 6.57 3.17 3.68
C LEU A 73 8.02 3.63 3.57
N ALA A 74 8.55 3.77 2.36
CA ALA A 74 9.90 4.29 2.13
C ALA A 74 10.06 5.72 2.69
N ALA A 75 9.09 6.61 2.41
CA ALA A 75 9.06 7.97 2.94
C ALA A 75 8.97 7.97 4.47
N PHE A 76 8.11 7.13 5.05
CA PHE A 76 7.96 7.01 6.51
C PHE A 76 9.28 6.70 7.19
N PHE A 77 10.05 5.73 6.69
CA PHE A 77 11.35 5.40 7.28
C PHE A 77 12.41 6.46 7.00
N LEU A 78 12.42 7.06 5.82
CA LEU A 78 13.35 8.13 5.46
C LEU A 78 13.24 9.31 6.43
N PHE A 79 12.01 9.76 6.72
CA PHE A 79 11.78 10.90 7.60
C PHE A 79 11.83 10.53 9.09
N ARG A 80 11.48 9.29 9.44
CA ARG A 80 11.55 8.83 10.84
C ARG A 80 12.99 8.71 11.36
N ASN A 81 13.97 8.40 10.50
CA ASN A 81 15.38 8.35 10.92
C ASN A 81 16.03 9.72 11.14
N LYS A 82 15.38 10.83 10.76
CA LYS A 82 15.87 12.19 10.99
C LYS A 82 15.38 12.84 12.28
N ARG A 83 14.51 12.16 13.05
CA ARG A 83 14.03 12.60 14.37
C ARG A 83 14.69 11.76 15.44
#